data_AF-A0A6B0SMS8-F1
#
_entry.id   AF-A0A6B0SMS8-F1
#
_cell.length_a   1.000
_cell.length_b   1.000
_cell.length_c   1.000
_cell.angle_alpha   90.00
_cell.angle_beta   90.00
_cell.angle_gamma   90.00
#
_symmetry.space_group_name_H-M   'P 1'
#
loop_
_entity.id
_entity.type
_entity.pdbx_description
1 polymer ?
#
loop_
_entity_poly.entity_id
_entity_poly.type
_entity_poly.pdbx_seq_one_letter_code
_entity_poly.pdbx_strand_id
1 'polypeptide(L)'
;MSASIASTYSAVFAPELFVLLCGLTAVCYEWWRSTRRSWTGIAARIAVLGLGWAVAFVVYLGVPRLLAAAPAWTTDATGSVGLGVGLSVVWGWWRRADWGSIVPDYALLLVAVTVPHLLITPLWDVSSHVLYAVVPAGFLALVDRRAAPLVLVALGMVVARPLAGAHTWGESLGGLALGVAALAAYESVSNLDSMSPTA
;
A
#
# COMPACT_ATOMS: atom_id res chain seq x y z
N MET A 1 -15.16 -10.02 23.29
CA MET A 1 -15.70 -8.85 22.56
C MET A 1 -14.60 -8.09 21.82
N SER A 2 -13.52 -7.67 22.50
CA SER A 2 -12.38 -6.94 21.89
C SER A 2 -11.72 -7.69 20.71
N ALA A 3 -11.44 -8.99 20.85
CA ALA A 3 -10.84 -9.79 19.78
C ALA A 3 -11.72 -9.84 18.51
N SER A 4 -13.03 -9.99 18.66
CA SER A 4 -13.96 -10.01 17.51
C SER A 4 -13.98 -8.66 16.79
N ILE A 5 -14.01 -7.55 17.52
CA ILE A 5 -13.95 -6.20 16.94
C ILE A 5 -12.63 -6.01 16.20
N ALA A 6 -11.51 -6.45 16.78
CA ALA A 6 -10.18 -6.35 16.17
C ALA A 6 -10.05 -7.18 14.88
N SER A 7 -10.64 -8.38 14.84
CA SER A 7 -10.69 -9.20 13.63
C SER A 7 -11.55 -8.57 12.54
N THR A 8 -12.74 -8.04 12.88
CA THR A 8 -13.59 -7.33 11.92
C THR A 8 -12.87 -6.10 11.37
N TYR A 9 -12.23 -5.31 12.23
CA TYR A 9 -11.45 -4.15 11.82
C TYR A 9 -10.33 -4.53 10.85
N SER A 10 -9.58 -5.59 11.17
CA SER A 10 -8.51 -6.12 10.32
C SER A 10 -9.03 -6.58 8.95
N ALA A 11 -10.21 -7.19 8.90
CA ALA A 11 -10.82 -7.65 7.67
C ALA A 11 -11.34 -6.50 6.79
N VAL A 12 -12.00 -5.50 7.40
CA VAL A 12 -12.49 -4.31 6.67
C VAL A 12 -11.35 -3.52 6.05
N PHE A 13 -10.23 -3.42 6.77
CA PHE A 13 -9.03 -2.71 6.34
C PHE A 13 -7.91 -3.67 5.95
N ALA A 14 -8.26 -4.82 5.35
CA ALA A 14 -7.29 -5.74 4.79
C ALA A 14 -6.38 -5.01 3.76
N PRO A 15 -5.09 -5.36 3.65
CA PRO A 15 -4.12 -4.69 2.80
C PRO A 15 -4.65 -4.39 1.39
N GLU A 16 -5.24 -5.39 0.74
CA GLU A 16 -5.74 -5.31 -0.63
C GLU A 16 -6.90 -4.34 -0.81
N LEU A 17 -7.74 -4.17 0.22
CA LEU A 17 -8.87 -3.26 0.20
C LEU A 17 -8.43 -1.83 0.53
N PHE A 18 -7.56 -1.68 1.54
CA PHE A 18 -7.13 -0.36 1.99
C PHE A 18 -6.15 0.29 1.01
N VAL A 19 -5.24 -0.48 0.42
CA VAL A 19 -4.38 0.00 -0.68
C VAL A 19 -5.21 0.37 -1.91
N LEU A 20 -6.29 -0.37 -2.21
CA LEU A 20 -7.21 -0.01 -3.29
C LEU A 20 -7.96 1.30 -2.98
N LEU A 21 -8.47 1.47 -1.76
CA LEU A 21 -9.13 2.70 -1.31
C LEU A 21 -8.21 3.91 -1.41
N CYS A 22 -6.98 3.78 -0.91
CA CYS A 22 -5.98 4.85 -1.00
C CYS A 22 -5.57 5.11 -2.45
N GLY A 23 -5.44 4.06 -3.28
CA GLY A 23 -5.20 4.19 -4.71
C GLY A 23 -6.32 4.96 -5.41
N LEU A 24 -7.59 4.60 -5.18
CA LEU A 24 -8.75 5.34 -5.71
C LEU A 24 -8.75 6.80 -5.26
N THR A 25 -8.38 7.06 -3.99
CA THR A 25 -8.24 8.41 -3.46
C THR A 25 -7.15 9.18 -4.21
N ALA A 26 -5.97 8.58 -4.44
CA ALA A 26 -4.89 9.18 -5.21
C ALA A 26 -5.33 9.49 -6.65
N VAL A 27 -6.00 8.55 -7.32
CA VAL A 27 -6.53 8.72 -8.68
C VAL A 27 -7.52 9.88 -8.76
N CYS A 28 -8.50 9.89 -7.86
CA CYS A 28 -9.51 10.95 -7.79
C CYS A 28 -8.85 12.31 -7.52
N TYR A 29 -7.90 12.34 -6.59
CA TYR A 29 -7.17 13.56 -6.23
C TYR A 29 -6.37 14.13 -7.41
N GLU A 30 -5.59 13.29 -8.09
CA GLU A 30 -4.82 13.67 -9.26
C GLU A 30 -5.72 14.13 -10.41
N TRP A 31 -6.82 13.43 -10.66
CA TRP A 31 -7.81 13.85 -11.65
C TRP A 31 -8.46 15.19 -11.31
N TRP A 32 -8.82 15.40 -10.04
CA TRP A 32 -9.37 16.68 -9.59
C TRP A 32 -8.38 17.83 -9.76
N ARG A 33 -7.07 17.60 -9.63
CA ARG A 33 -6.04 18.63 -9.85
C ARG A 33 -5.64 18.81 -11.32
N SER A 34 -6.00 17.88 -12.20
CA SER A 34 -5.70 18.00 -13.63
C SER A 34 -6.49 19.15 -14.29
N THR A 35 -5.83 19.87 -15.19
CA THR A 35 -6.45 20.88 -16.06
C THR A 35 -7.27 20.27 -17.20
N ARG A 36 -7.07 18.97 -17.50
CA ARG A 36 -7.73 18.22 -18.59
C ARG A 36 -8.68 17.17 -18.04
N ARG A 37 -9.70 17.61 -17.29
CA ARG A 37 -10.69 16.69 -16.71
C ARG A 37 -11.60 16.15 -17.81
N SER A 38 -11.59 14.84 -17.99
CA SER A 38 -12.55 14.12 -18.82
C SER A 38 -13.09 12.89 -18.08
N TRP A 39 -14.36 12.57 -18.33
CA TRP A 39 -15.00 11.37 -17.77
C TRP A 39 -14.39 10.08 -18.31
N THR A 40 -14.01 10.08 -19.59
CA THR A 40 -13.27 8.98 -20.22
C THR A 40 -11.88 8.82 -19.60
N GLY A 41 -11.22 9.91 -19.23
CA GLY A 41 -9.90 9.89 -18.58
C GLY A 41 -9.95 9.29 -17.17
N ILE A 42 -10.91 9.67 -16.33
CA ILE A 42 -11.05 9.05 -15.00
C ILE A 42 -11.47 7.58 -15.10
N ALA A 43 -12.33 7.22 -16.05
CA ALA A 43 -12.70 5.83 -16.29
C ALA A 43 -11.48 4.98 -16.69
N ALA A 44 -10.63 5.48 -17.59
CA ALA A 44 -9.39 4.80 -17.98
C ALA A 44 -8.42 4.62 -16.81
N ARG A 45 -8.28 5.63 -15.96
CA ARG A 45 -7.45 5.58 -14.75
C ARG A 45 -7.94 4.56 -13.73
N ILE A 46 -9.25 4.54 -13.46
CA ILE A 46 -9.88 3.54 -12.59
C ILE A 46 -9.73 2.15 -13.20
N ALA A 47 -9.87 2.00 -14.52
CA ALA A 47 -9.68 0.72 -15.20
C ALA A 47 -8.24 0.20 -15.07
N VAL A 48 -7.22 1.06 -15.19
CA VAL A 48 -5.81 0.68 -14.98
C VAL A 48 -5.55 0.28 -13.53
N LEU A 49 -6.10 1.02 -12.55
CA LEU A 49 -6.01 0.64 -11.14
C LEU A 49 -6.69 -0.71 -10.88
N GLY A 50 -7.88 -0.93 -11.45
CA GLY A 50 -8.62 -2.18 -11.37
C GLY A 50 -7.88 -3.35 -12.02
N LEU A 51 -7.21 -3.13 -13.15
CA LEU A 51 -6.35 -4.12 -13.80
C LEU A 51 -5.18 -4.52 -12.89
N GLY A 52 -4.48 -3.53 -12.30
CA GLY A 52 -3.42 -3.80 -11.35
C GLY A 52 -3.90 -4.60 -10.14
N TRP A 53 -5.08 -4.27 -9.61
CA TRP A 53 -5.70 -5.01 -8.51
C TRP A 53 -6.08 -6.44 -8.91
N ALA A 54 -6.64 -6.64 -10.12
CA ALA A 54 -6.95 -7.96 -10.63
C ALA A 54 -5.69 -8.83 -10.80
N VAL A 55 -4.59 -8.25 -11.29
CA VAL A 55 -3.29 -8.92 -11.35
C VAL A 55 -2.79 -9.30 -9.96
N ALA A 56 -2.88 -8.39 -8.99
CA ALA A 56 -2.51 -8.67 -7.60
C ALA A 56 -3.31 -9.85 -7.03
N PHE A 57 -4.61 -9.88 -7.28
CA PHE A 57 -5.50 -10.95 -6.83
C PHE A 57 -5.16 -12.31 -7.47
N VAL A 58 -4.86 -12.32 -8.78
CA VAL A 58 -4.42 -13.55 -9.47
C VAL A 58 -3.12 -14.08 -8.88
N VAL A 59 -2.16 -13.20 -8.60
CA VAL A 59 -0.88 -13.58 -7.97
C VAL A 59 -1.12 -14.10 -6.55
N TYR A 60 -1.93 -13.40 -5.75
CA TYR A 60 -2.28 -13.82 -4.39
C TYR A 60 -2.92 -15.21 -4.35
N LEU A 61 -3.83 -15.53 -5.27
CA LEU A 61 -4.44 -16.87 -5.36
C LEU A 61 -3.51 -17.93 -5.98
N GLY A 62 -2.61 -17.50 -6.87
CA GLY A 62 -1.75 -18.39 -7.64
C GLY A 62 -0.52 -18.86 -6.87
N VAL A 63 0.19 -17.94 -6.20
CA VAL A 63 1.46 -18.24 -5.53
C VAL A 63 1.35 -19.31 -4.43
N PRO A 64 0.32 -19.29 -3.55
CA PRO A 64 0.16 -20.35 -2.54
C PRO A 64 0.01 -21.75 -3.13
N ARG A 65 -0.56 -21.88 -4.34
CA ARG A 65 -0.71 -23.19 -5.02
C ARG A 65 0.63 -23.78 -5.48
N LEU A 66 1.67 -22.95 -5.54
CA LEU A 66 3.02 -23.35 -5.92
C LEU A 66 3.87 -23.74 -4.71
N LEU A 67 3.38 -23.51 -3.48
CA LEU A 67 4.11 -23.76 -2.23
C LEU A 67 3.44 -24.90 -1.47
N ALA A 68 4.14 -26.03 -1.28
CA ALA A 68 3.67 -27.12 -0.43
C ALA A 68 3.77 -26.71 1.06
N ALA A 69 2.77 -27.10 1.87
CA ALA A 69 2.70 -26.89 3.33
C ALA A 69 3.36 -25.57 3.81
N ALA A 70 2.68 -24.46 3.55
CA ALA A 70 3.23 -23.12 3.72
C ALA A 70 3.25 -22.70 5.22
N PRO A 71 4.38 -22.19 5.75
CA PRO A 71 4.44 -21.56 7.07
C PRO A 71 3.44 -20.40 7.26
N ALA A 72 3.20 -19.96 8.49
CA ALA A 72 2.23 -18.87 8.78
C ALA A 72 2.53 -17.56 8.01
N TRP A 73 3.80 -17.18 7.93
CA TRP A 73 4.29 -15.97 7.25
C TRP A 73 4.02 -15.93 5.74
N THR A 74 3.71 -17.08 5.14
CA THR A 74 3.54 -17.20 3.69
C THR A 74 2.31 -16.43 3.20
N THR A 75 1.27 -16.30 4.03
CA THR A 75 0.06 -15.53 3.68
C THR A 75 0.38 -14.05 3.50
N ASP A 76 1.16 -13.48 4.43
CA ASP A 76 1.61 -12.10 4.38
C ASP A 76 2.58 -11.87 3.21
N ALA A 77 3.45 -12.84 2.93
CA ALA A 77 4.34 -12.79 1.79
C ALA A 77 3.60 -12.84 0.44
N THR A 78 2.65 -13.76 0.24
CA THR A 78 1.93 -13.87 -1.05
C THR A 78 1.03 -12.67 -1.32
N GLY A 79 0.38 -12.12 -0.29
CA GLY A 79 -0.36 -10.87 -0.39
C GLY A 79 0.53 -9.71 -0.83
N SER A 80 1.71 -9.60 -0.22
CA SER A 80 2.71 -8.58 -0.54
C SER A 80 3.26 -8.72 -1.96
N VAL A 81 3.58 -9.93 -2.41
CA VAL A 81 4.00 -10.19 -3.80
C VAL A 81 2.90 -9.78 -4.78
N GLY A 82 1.64 -10.14 -4.50
CA GLY A 82 0.50 -9.76 -5.31
C GLY A 82 0.40 -8.24 -5.44
N LEU A 83 0.41 -7.52 -4.33
CA LEU A 83 0.38 -6.05 -4.31
C LEU A 83 1.55 -5.45 -5.09
N GLY A 84 2.78 -5.91 -4.87
CA GLY A 84 3.96 -5.41 -5.59
C GLY A 84 3.86 -5.59 -7.11
N VAL A 85 3.43 -6.76 -7.58
CA VAL A 85 3.23 -7.02 -9.02
C VAL A 85 2.10 -6.15 -9.60
N GLY A 86 0.95 -6.10 -8.93
CA GLY A 86 -0.18 -5.29 -9.37
C GLY A 86 0.14 -3.80 -9.46
N LEU A 87 0.83 -3.26 -8.44
CA LEU A 87 1.25 -1.85 -8.41
C LEU A 87 2.33 -1.54 -9.45
N SER A 88 3.20 -2.50 -9.79
CA SER A 88 4.15 -2.36 -10.90
C SER A 88 3.43 -2.21 -12.26
N VAL A 89 2.32 -2.93 -12.45
CA VAL A 89 1.46 -2.76 -13.64
C VAL A 89 0.83 -1.38 -13.66
N VAL A 90 0.27 -0.91 -12.53
CA VAL A 90 -0.30 0.45 -12.41
C VAL A 90 0.76 1.48 -12.75
N TRP A 91 1.92 1.43 -12.09
CA TRP A 91 3.05 2.33 -12.33
C TRP A 91 3.44 2.39 -13.80
N GLY A 92 3.65 1.23 -14.43
CA GLY A 92 4.10 1.14 -15.83
C GLY A 92 3.08 1.66 -16.84
N TRP A 93 1.78 1.52 -16.58
CA TRP A 93 0.73 2.11 -17.41
C TRP A 93 0.60 3.61 -17.18
N TRP A 94 0.63 4.04 -15.93
CA TRP A 94 0.46 5.45 -15.57
C TRP A 94 1.58 6.32 -16.17
N ARG A 95 2.83 5.86 -16.08
CA ARG A 95 4.00 6.52 -16.67
C ARG A 95 3.92 6.59 -18.19
N ARG A 96 3.39 5.56 -18.86
CA ARG A 96 3.21 5.56 -20.32
C ARG A 96 2.11 6.53 -20.77
N ALA A 97 1.06 6.67 -19.97
CA ALA A 97 -0.08 7.51 -20.32
C ALA A 97 0.07 8.98 -19.87
N ASP A 98 1.14 9.30 -19.13
CA ASP A 98 1.47 10.64 -18.64
C ASP A 98 0.29 11.32 -17.91
N TRP A 99 -0.36 10.58 -17.01
CA TRP A 99 -1.57 11.04 -16.32
C TRP A 99 -1.34 11.91 -15.09
N GLY A 100 -0.10 11.95 -14.59
CA GLY A 100 0.35 12.65 -13.40
C GLY A 100 1.41 11.85 -12.64
N SER A 101 2.00 12.45 -11.61
CA SER A 101 3.10 11.86 -10.83
C SER A 101 2.64 11.20 -9.53
N ILE A 102 1.47 11.54 -8.99
CA ILE A 102 1.04 11.13 -7.65
C ILE A 102 0.84 9.61 -7.59
N VAL A 103 0.14 9.04 -8.58
CA VAL A 103 -0.12 7.60 -8.61
C VAL A 103 1.14 6.77 -8.90
N PRO A 104 2.05 7.17 -9.81
CA PRO A 104 3.36 6.55 -9.92
C PRO A 104 4.16 6.56 -8.62
N ASP A 105 4.23 7.70 -7.91
CA ASP A 105 5.01 7.81 -6.67
C ASP A 105 4.41 6.93 -5.57
N TYR A 106 3.07 6.92 -5.47
CA TYR A 106 2.31 6.01 -4.60
C TYR A 106 2.64 4.55 -4.88
N ALA A 107 2.56 4.13 -6.15
CA ALA A 107 2.81 2.76 -6.56
C ALA A 107 4.27 2.35 -6.34
N LEU A 108 5.22 3.24 -6.67
CA LEU A 108 6.64 2.99 -6.51
C LEU A 108 7.04 2.87 -5.04
N LEU A 109 6.53 3.72 -4.16
CA LEU A 109 6.77 3.65 -2.73
C LEU A 109 6.28 2.32 -2.14
N LEU A 110 5.08 1.89 -2.53
CA LEU A 110 4.54 0.61 -2.09
C LEU A 110 5.35 -0.58 -2.64
N VAL A 111 5.77 -0.56 -3.89
CA VAL A 111 6.68 -1.58 -4.44
C VAL A 111 8.02 -1.58 -3.68
N ALA A 112 8.57 -0.40 -3.40
CA ALA A 112 9.84 -0.25 -2.70
C ALA A 112 9.79 -0.78 -1.27
N VAL A 113 8.65 -0.64 -0.56
CA VAL A 113 8.48 -1.18 0.80
C VAL A 113 8.12 -2.66 0.82
N THR A 114 7.50 -3.18 -0.26
CA THR A 114 7.24 -4.62 -0.41
C THR A 114 8.55 -5.43 -0.40
N VAL A 115 9.62 -4.94 -1.03
CA VAL A 115 10.91 -5.65 -1.09
C VAL A 115 11.50 -5.95 0.30
N PRO A 116 11.78 -4.95 1.17
CA PRO A 116 12.31 -5.22 2.50
C PRO A 116 11.32 -6.01 3.35
N HIS A 117 10.01 -5.80 3.20
CA HIS A 117 9.00 -6.61 3.90
C HIS A 117 9.12 -8.09 3.56
N LEU A 118 9.23 -8.45 2.27
CA LEU A 118 9.40 -9.83 1.82
C LEU A 118 10.72 -10.46 2.31
N LEU A 119 11.78 -9.66 2.47
CA LEU A 119 13.06 -10.14 2.99
C LEU A 119 13.02 -10.38 4.50
N ILE A 120 12.28 -9.56 5.24
CA ILE A 120 12.19 -9.64 6.72
C ILE A 120 11.19 -10.70 7.16
N THR A 121 10.04 -10.81 6.48
CA THR A 121 8.88 -11.64 6.87
C THR A 121 9.23 -13.11 7.20
N PRO A 122 10.12 -13.81 6.47
CA PRO A 122 10.51 -15.18 6.81
C PRO A 122 11.29 -15.31 8.14
N LEU A 123 11.93 -14.23 8.60
CA LEU A 123 12.75 -14.18 9.82
C LEU A 123 11.97 -13.58 11.00
N TRP A 124 11.13 -12.60 10.71
CA TRP A 124 10.29 -11.91 11.67
C TRP A 124 8.99 -11.52 10.96
N ASP A 125 7.86 -12.11 11.37
CA ASP A 125 6.55 -12.01 10.71
C ASP A 125 5.91 -10.62 10.90
N VAL A 126 6.60 -9.60 10.38
CA VAL A 126 6.22 -8.20 10.45
C VAL A 126 4.89 -8.00 9.75
N SER A 127 3.95 -7.37 10.46
CA SER A 127 2.57 -7.35 9.99
C SER A 127 2.40 -6.54 8.70
N SER A 128 2.04 -7.24 7.62
CA SER A 128 1.67 -6.63 6.34
C SER A 128 0.49 -5.67 6.49
N HIS A 129 -0.49 -6.00 7.34
CA HIS A 129 -1.66 -5.16 7.59
C HIS A 129 -1.28 -3.79 8.13
N VAL A 130 -0.34 -3.74 9.09
CA VAL A 130 0.14 -2.47 9.62
C VAL A 130 0.92 -1.72 8.53
N LEU A 131 1.85 -2.39 7.85
CA LEU A 131 2.69 -1.78 6.82
C LEU A 131 1.86 -1.14 5.69
N TYR A 132 0.94 -1.91 5.11
CA TYR A 132 0.06 -1.48 4.02
C TYR A 132 -1.12 -0.63 4.51
N ALA A 133 -1.26 -0.37 5.81
CA ALA A 133 -2.10 0.71 6.31
C ALA A 133 -1.31 2.02 6.48
N VAL A 134 -0.10 1.94 7.04
CA VAL A 134 0.76 3.10 7.31
C VAL A 134 1.23 3.78 6.04
N VAL A 135 1.82 3.04 5.11
CA VAL A 135 2.47 3.61 3.92
C VAL A 135 1.51 4.35 3.00
N PRO A 136 0.38 3.77 2.56
CA PRO A 136 -0.50 4.47 1.63
C PRO A 136 -1.25 5.64 2.29
N ALA A 137 -1.66 5.50 3.56
CA ALA A 137 -2.30 6.60 4.29
C ALA A 137 -1.32 7.75 4.57
N GLY A 138 -0.10 7.41 4.99
CA GLY A 138 0.96 8.38 5.24
C GLY A 138 1.37 9.12 3.97
N PHE A 139 1.54 8.40 2.85
CA PHE A 139 1.82 9.03 1.56
C PHE A 139 0.73 10.04 1.17
N LEU A 140 -0.55 9.64 1.28
CA LEU A 140 -1.65 10.56 0.97
C LEU A 140 -1.69 11.76 1.91
N ALA A 141 -1.38 11.58 3.20
CA ALA A 141 -1.30 12.67 4.16
C ALA A 141 -0.14 13.64 3.86
N LEU A 142 0.99 13.14 3.34
CA LEU A 142 2.11 13.96 2.85
C LEU A 142 1.72 14.75 1.59
N VAL A 143 0.99 14.12 0.67
CA VAL A 143 0.50 14.77 -0.57
C VAL A 143 -0.59 15.82 -0.26
N ASP A 144 -1.53 15.49 0.61
CA ASP A 144 -2.59 16.38 1.08
C ASP A 144 -3.00 16.08 2.52
N ARG A 145 -2.81 17.07 3.41
CA ARG A 145 -3.21 16.99 4.82
C ARG A 145 -4.68 16.64 5.04
N ARG A 146 -5.56 16.85 4.05
CA ARG A 146 -6.98 16.45 4.14
C ARG A 146 -7.15 14.93 4.19
N ALA A 147 -6.17 14.16 3.73
CA ALA A 147 -6.15 12.71 3.84
C ALA A 147 -5.64 12.20 5.21
N ALA A 148 -5.21 13.09 6.12
CA ALA A 148 -4.73 12.72 7.45
C ALA A 148 -5.68 11.80 8.26
N PRO A 149 -7.02 11.88 8.16
CA PRO A 149 -7.90 10.92 8.84
C PRO A 149 -7.65 9.45 8.48
N LEU A 150 -7.11 9.15 7.28
CA LEU A 150 -6.75 7.78 6.89
C LEU A 150 -5.63 7.20 7.78
N VAL A 151 -4.79 8.05 8.38
CA VAL A 151 -3.72 7.62 9.31
C VAL A 151 -4.31 7.02 10.58
N LEU A 152 -5.53 7.39 10.98
CA LEU A 152 -6.23 6.75 12.10
C LEU A 152 -6.48 5.27 11.83
N VAL A 153 -6.65 4.88 10.55
CA VAL A 153 -6.77 3.46 10.18
C VAL A 153 -5.48 2.72 10.47
N ALA A 154 -4.35 3.32 10.10
CA ALA A 154 -3.03 2.76 10.37
C ALA A 154 -2.76 2.61 11.87
N LEU A 155 -3.08 3.63 12.68
CA LEU A 155 -2.93 3.57 14.14
C LEU A 155 -3.83 2.49 14.77
N GLY A 156 -5.07 2.37 14.31
CA GLY A 156 -5.98 1.32 14.75
C GLY A 156 -5.44 -0.07 14.40
N MET A 157 -4.83 -0.23 13.23
CA MET A 157 -4.27 -1.52 12.78
C MET A 157 -3.12 -2.00 13.66
N VAL A 158 -2.25 -1.11 14.14
CA VAL A 158 -1.15 -1.45 15.08
C VAL A 158 -1.69 -2.17 16.32
N VAL A 159 -2.85 -1.74 16.82
CA VAL A 159 -3.51 -2.30 18.00
C VAL A 159 -4.41 -3.49 17.66
N ALA A 160 -5.06 -3.46 16.49
CA ALA A 160 -5.99 -4.52 16.09
C ALA A 160 -5.28 -5.86 15.87
N ARG A 161 -4.09 -5.88 15.25
CA ARG A 161 -3.40 -7.13 14.90
C ARG A 161 -3.03 -7.97 16.13
N PRO A 162 -2.49 -7.39 17.23
CA PRO A 162 -2.22 -8.16 18.44
C PRO A 162 -3.47 -8.55 19.20
N LEU A 163 -4.49 -7.68 19.25
CA LEU A 163 -5.76 -8.01 19.91
C LEU A 163 -6.56 -9.12 19.21
N ALA A 164 -6.39 -9.25 17.89
CA ALA A 164 -6.94 -10.36 17.11
C ALA A 164 -6.13 -11.66 17.24
N GLY A 165 -4.98 -11.63 17.93
CA GLY A 165 -4.06 -12.76 18.04
C GLY A 165 -3.35 -13.10 16.73
N ALA A 166 -3.35 -12.19 15.76
CA ALA A 166 -2.79 -12.43 14.43
C ALA A 166 -1.28 -12.15 14.35
N HIS A 167 -0.78 -11.23 15.18
CA HIS A 167 0.66 -10.94 15.34
C HIS A 167 0.95 -10.58 16.79
N THR A 168 2.21 -10.60 17.19
CA THR A 168 2.69 -10.00 18.44
C THR A 168 2.71 -8.47 18.36
N TRP A 169 2.77 -7.81 19.51
CA TRP A 169 2.98 -6.35 19.58
C TRP A 169 4.27 -5.92 18.88
N GLY A 170 5.34 -6.71 19.00
CA GLY A 170 6.62 -6.46 18.34
C GLY A 170 6.48 -6.46 16.82
N GLU A 171 5.84 -7.47 16.26
CA GLU A 171 5.60 -7.59 14.81
C GLU A 171 4.73 -6.45 14.25
N SER A 172 3.72 -6.01 15.00
CA SER A 172 2.93 -4.82 14.65
C SER A 172 3.75 -3.52 14.68
N LEU A 173 4.54 -3.32 15.74
CA LEU A 173 5.42 -2.16 15.85
C LEU A 173 6.53 -2.18 14.80
N GLY A 174 7.03 -3.35 14.42
CA GLY A 174 7.95 -3.54 13.31
C GLY A 174 7.36 -3.09 11.98
N GLY A 175 6.10 -3.41 11.73
CA GLY A 175 5.38 -2.98 10.52
C GLY A 175 5.20 -1.46 10.47
N LEU A 176 4.88 -0.86 11.62
CA LEU A 176 4.82 0.59 11.77
C LEU A 176 6.19 1.24 11.51
N ALA A 177 7.25 0.74 12.15
CA ALA A 177 8.59 1.28 12.02
C ALA A 177 9.10 1.22 10.57
N LEU A 178 8.89 0.09 9.88
CA LEU A 178 9.23 -0.07 8.47
C LEU A 178 8.45 0.92 7.59
N GLY A 179 7.16 1.07 7.83
CA GLY A 179 6.31 2.00 7.07
C GLY A 179 6.72 3.47 7.26
N VAL A 180 6.99 3.88 8.50
CA VAL A 180 7.47 5.23 8.82
C VAL A 180 8.85 5.48 8.20
N ALA A 181 9.76 4.50 8.25
CA ALA A 181 11.08 4.61 7.62
C ALA A 181 10.97 4.78 6.10
N ALA A 182 10.08 4.05 5.44
CA ALA A 182 9.84 4.18 4.01
C ALA A 182 9.29 5.56 3.65
N LEU A 183 8.37 6.11 4.44
CA LEU A 183 7.81 7.46 4.25
C LEU A 183 8.87 8.54 4.46
N ALA A 184 9.70 8.42 5.50
CA ALA A 184 10.79 9.36 5.75
C ALA A 184 11.84 9.32 4.63
N ALA A 185 12.17 8.13 4.13
CA ALA A 185 13.05 7.97 2.98
C ALA A 185 12.46 8.61 1.72
N TYR A 186 11.17 8.38 1.44
CA TYR A 186 10.45 9.02 0.34
C TYR A 186 10.53 10.55 0.43
N GLU A 187 10.17 11.12 1.58
CA GLU A 187 10.20 12.57 1.80
C GLU A 187 11.62 13.14 1.62
N SER A 188 12.64 12.43 2.09
CA SER A 188 14.04 12.84 1.91
C SER A 188 14.46 12.89 0.44
N VAL A 189 14.04 11.92 -0.37
CA VAL A 189 14.35 11.87 -1.81
C VAL A 189 13.56 12.95 -2.57
N SER A 190 12.26 13.10 -2.29
CA SER A 190 11.43 14.13 -2.92
C SER A 190 11.92 15.55 -2.63
N ASN A 191 12.43 15.80 -1.42
CA ASN A 191 13.03 17.08 -1.06
C ASN A 191 14.32 17.34 -1.84
N LEU A 192 15.17 16.33 -2.06
CA LEU A 192 16.39 16.46 -2.87
C LEU A 192 16.06 16.85 -4.32
N ASP A 193 15.05 16.23 -4.91
CA ASP A 193 14.62 16.55 -6.28
C ASP A 193 14.14 18.00 -6.40
N SER A 194 13.42 18.50 -5.38
CA SER A 194 12.93 19.89 -5.34
C SER A 194 14.04 20.96 -5.22
N MET A 195 15.23 20.58 -4.75
CA MET A 195 16.38 21.46 -4.58
C MET A 195 17.34 21.45 -5.78
N SER A 196 17.18 20.52 -6.73
CA SER A 196 18.00 20.50 -7.94
C SER A 196 17.59 21.64 -8.88
N PRO A 197 18.47 22.61 -9.19
CA PRO A 197 18.16 23.63 -10.17
C PRO A 197 18.03 22.95 -11.53
N THR A 198 16.92 23.22 -12.22
CA THR A 198 16.70 22.81 -13.61
C THR A 198 17.94 23.14 -14.45
N ALA A 199 18.61 22.09 -14.95
CA ALA A 199 19.69 22.19 -15.92
C ALA A 199 19.18 22.59 -17.30
#